data_AF-A0A1Y3ATC1-F1
#
_entry.id   AF-A0A1Y3ATC1-F1
#
_cell.length_a   1.000
_cell.length_b   1.000
_cell.length_c   1.000
_cell.angle_alpha   90.00
_cell.angle_beta   90.00
_cell.angle_gamma   90.00
#
_symmetry.space_group_name_H-M   'P 1'
#
loop_
_entity.id
_entity.type
_entity.pdbx_description
1 polymer ?
#
loop_
_entity_poly.entity_id
_entity_poly.type
_entity_poly.pdbx_seq_one_letter_code
_entity_poly.pdbx_strand_id
1 'polypeptide(L)'
;MTVSSKLSPKSISDHSLSTLDQYLPDLRILKLRGVCIGQRSLLAIQNLKHLQFLRLDSLRFNRNEKSSIKESFSELMRTLTSDMQQLSSYEHCQRQHRQNRTSIHLTNIPLI
;
A
#
# COMPACT_ATOMS: atom_id res chain seq x y z
N MET A 1 9.41 -23.36 -30.72
CA MET A 1 8.20 -22.59 -30.38
C MET A 1 8.58 -21.59 -29.30
N THR A 2 8.91 -20.36 -29.69
CA THR A 2 9.33 -19.31 -28.76
C THR A 2 8.08 -18.67 -28.16
N VAL A 3 7.79 -18.98 -26.90
CA VAL A 3 6.68 -18.34 -26.17
C VAL A 3 7.12 -16.92 -25.84
N SER A 4 6.89 -15.98 -26.76
CA SER A 4 6.98 -14.56 -26.44
C SER A 4 5.79 -14.22 -25.55
N SER A 5 5.95 -14.44 -24.26
CA SER A 5 5.06 -13.93 -23.23
C SER A 5 5.14 -12.41 -23.28
N LYS A 6 4.29 -11.80 -24.10
CA LYS A 6 4.08 -10.36 -24.17
C LYS A 6 3.48 -9.97 -22.82
N LEU A 7 4.34 -9.74 -21.83
CA LEU A 7 3.96 -9.19 -20.53
C LEU A 7 3.39 -7.80 -20.81
N SER A 8 2.07 -7.75 -21.01
CA SER A 8 1.39 -6.48 -21.13
C SER A 8 1.65 -5.70 -19.83
N PRO A 9 1.87 -4.38 -19.88
CA PRO A 9 2.06 -3.54 -18.69
C PRO A 9 0.82 -3.49 -17.75
N LYS A 10 -0.14 -4.41 -17.93
CA LYS A 10 -1.38 -4.58 -17.18
C LYS A 10 -1.33 -5.73 -16.16
N SER A 11 -0.20 -6.42 -15.98
CA SER A 11 -0.16 -7.70 -15.25
C SER A 11 0.37 -7.64 -13.81
N ILE A 12 0.47 -6.45 -13.19
CA ILE A 12 0.64 -6.41 -11.73
C ILE A 12 -0.73 -6.70 -11.11
N SER A 13 -0.87 -7.93 -10.60
CA SER A 13 -2.08 -8.45 -9.96
C SER A 13 -1.94 -8.45 -8.45
N ASP A 14 -3.07 -8.55 -7.75
CA ASP A 14 -3.12 -8.77 -6.29
C ASP A 14 -2.18 -9.90 -5.85
N HIS A 15 -2.12 -10.99 -6.61
CA HIS A 15 -1.25 -12.13 -6.31
C HIS A 15 0.24 -11.79 -6.40
N SER A 16 0.65 -11.00 -7.40
CA SER A 16 2.06 -10.57 -7.49
C SER A 16 2.43 -9.55 -6.40
N LEU A 17 1.46 -8.77 -5.92
CA LEU A 17 1.67 -7.78 -4.85
C LEU A 17 1.61 -8.41 -3.46
N SER A 18 0.96 -9.58 -3.30
CA SER A 18 0.84 -10.26 -2.02
C SER A 18 2.15 -10.87 -1.49
N THR A 19 3.22 -10.81 -2.27
CA THR A 19 4.54 -11.33 -1.89
C THR A 19 5.55 -10.21 -1.61
N LEU A 20 5.11 -8.94 -1.65
CA LEU A 20 6.00 -7.79 -1.46
C LEU A 20 6.71 -7.81 -0.12
N ASP A 21 6.02 -8.14 0.96
CA ASP A 21 6.60 -8.23 2.31
C ASP A 21 7.59 -9.37 2.45
N GLN A 22 7.37 -10.48 1.73
CA GLN A 22 8.28 -11.62 1.74
C GLN A 22 9.61 -11.34 1.02
N TYR A 23 9.56 -10.68 -0.14
CA TYR A 23 10.75 -10.50 -0.99
C TYR A 23 11.40 -9.13 -0.85
N LEU A 24 10.66 -8.12 -0.40
CA LEU A 24 11.14 -6.73 -0.26
C LEU A 24 10.80 -6.17 1.14
N PRO A 25 11.24 -6.82 2.23
CA PRO A 25 10.89 -6.41 3.60
C PRO A 25 11.38 -5.00 3.96
N ASP A 26 12.50 -4.56 3.35
CA ASP A 26 13.10 -3.24 3.58
C ASP A 26 12.61 -2.17 2.60
N LEU A 27 11.51 -2.41 1.88
CA LEU A 27 10.98 -1.48 0.88
C LEU A 27 10.57 -0.16 1.53
N ARG A 28 11.23 0.95 1.12
CA ARG A 28 10.93 2.30 1.62
C ARG A 28 9.95 3.08 0.76
N ILE A 29 9.90 2.81 -0.53
CA ILE A 29 9.09 3.59 -1.47
C ILE A 29 8.31 2.63 -2.36
N LEU A 30 6.98 2.73 -2.31
CA LEU A 30 6.06 1.96 -3.14
C LEU A 30 5.15 2.92 -3.92
N LYS A 31 5.17 2.79 -5.25
CA LYS A 31 4.31 3.57 -6.16
C LYS A 31 3.55 2.60 -7.04
N LEU A 32 2.23 2.56 -6.88
CA LEU A 32 1.32 1.71 -7.64
C LEU A 32 0.36 2.59 -8.44
N ARG A 33 0.33 2.38 -9.76
CA ARG A 33 -0.57 3.09 -10.67
C ARG A 33 -1.32 2.14 -11.59
N GLY A 34 -2.64 2.24 -11.64
CA GLY A 34 -3.48 1.47 -12.58
C GLY A 34 -3.56 -0.04 -12.28
N VAL A 35 -3.09 -0.45 -11.10
CA VAL A 35 -3.01 -1.87 -10.71
C VAL A 35 -4.33 -2.35 -10.09
N CYS A 36 -4.53 -3.68 -10.17
CA CYS A 36 -5.63 -4.33 -9.47
C CYS A 36 -5.16 -4.76 -8.09
N ILE A 37 -5.77 -4.21 -7.04
CA ILE A 37 -5.46 -4.49 -5.64
C ILE A 37 -6.62 -5.30 -5.04
N GLY A 38 -6.27 -6.34 -4.31
CA GLY A 38 -7.16 -7.21 -3.54
C GLY A 38 -6.84 -7.11 -2.05
N GLN A 39 -7.49 -7.94 -1.23
CA GLN A 39 -7.21 -7.96 0.21
C GLN A 39 -5.75 -8.36 0.51
N ARG A 40 -5.18 -9.30 -0.25
CA ARG A 40 -3.85 -9.86 0.04
C ARG A 40 -2.75 -8.84 -0.19
N SER A 41 -2.86 -8.05 -1.25
CA SER A 41 -1.91 -6.97 -1.52
C SER A 41 -1.98 -5.85 -0.50
N LEU A 42 -3.17 -5.53 0.04
CA LEU A 42 -3.28 -4.55 1.14
C LEU A 42 -2.58 -5.04 2.41
N LEU A 43 -2.76 -6.33 2.76
CA LEU A 43 -2.08 -6.95 3.90
C LEU A 43 -0.55 -6.96 3.71
N ALA A 44 -0.07 -7.32 2.52
CA ALA A 44 1.36 -7.29 2.23
C ALA A 44 1.93 -5.87 2.37
N ILE A 45 1.22 -4.84 1.90
CA ILE A 45 1.64 -3.44 2.07
C ILE A 45 1.66 -3.04 3.56
N GLN A 46 0.69 -3.50 4.35
CA GLN A 46 0.62 -3.26 5.79
C GLN A 46 1.85 -3.84 6.52
N ASN A 47 2.37 -4.97 6.06
CA ASN A 47 3.52 -5.65 6.66
C ASN A 47 4.88 -4.99 6.31
N LEU A 48 4.94 -4.03 5.40
CA LEU A 48 6.17 -3.31 5.04
C LEU A 48 6.57 -2.28 6.10
N LYS A 49 7.22 -2.76 7.16
CA LYS A 49 7.61 -1.96 8.35
C LYS A 49 8.54 -0.78 8.06
N HIS A 50 9.27 -0.84 6.95
CA HIS A 50 10.23 0.20 6.55
C HIS A 50 9.68 1.15 5.48
N LEU A 51 8.39 1.02 5.13
CA LEU A 51 7.78 1.86 4.11
C LEU A 51 7.70 3.31 4.59
N GLN A 52 8.29 4.22 3.84
CA GLN A 52 8.33 5.65 4.12
C GLN A 52 7.49 6.45 3.12
N PHE A 53 7.19 5.89 1.94
CA PHE A 53 6.38 6.55 0.93
C PHE A 53 5.49 5.53 0.23
N LEU A 54 4.18 5.78 0.26
CA LEU A 54 3.17 5.02 -0.45
C LEU A 54 2.39 5.94 -1.38
N ARG A 55 2.42 5.67 -2.69
CA ARG A 55 1.51 6.32 -3.65
C ARG A 55 0.63 5.29 -4.32
N LEU A 56 -0.67 5.51 -4.21
CA LEU A 56 -1.71 4.70 -4.83
C LEU A 56 -2.49 5.58 -5.79
N ASP A 57 -2.37 5.29 -7.09
CA ASP A 57 -2.98 6.10 -8.15
C ASP A 57 -3.84 5.23 -9.06
N SER A 58 -5.08 5.65 -9.33
CA SER A 58 -5.96 5.01 -10.31
C SER A 58 -6.14 3.50 -10.05
N LEU A 59 -6.33 3.14 -8.78
CA LEU A 59 -6.45 1.75 -8.37
C LEU A 59 -7.76 1.13 -8.85
N ARG A 60 -7.73 -0.19 -9.07
CA ARG A 60 -8.92 -1.00 -9.27
C ARG A 60 -9.00 -2.04 -8.17
N PHE A 61 -10.15 -2.17 -7.55
CA PHE A 61 -10.38 -3.21 -6.55
C PHE A 61 -10.80 -4.52 -7.22
N ASN A 62 -10.33 -5.64 -6.68
CA ASN A 62 -10.78 -6.95 -7.11
C ASN A 62 -12.31 -7.07 -6.89
N ARG A 63 -13.06 -7.27 -7.98
CA ARG A 63 -14.53 -7.21 -7.96
C ARG A 63 -15.16 -8.31 -7.10
N ASN A 64 -14.43 -9.40 -6.86
CA ASN A 64 -14.92 -10.54 -6.09
C ASN A 64 -14.84 -10.29 -4.57
N GLU A 65 -14.18 -9.22 -4.13
CA GLU A 65 -13.86 -8.93 -2.72
C GLU A 65 -14.38 -7.56 -2.27
N LYS A 66 -15.34 -6.96 -3.00
CA LYS A 66 -15.75 -5.56 -2.81
C LYS A 66 -16.17 -5.18 -1.38
N SER A 67 -16.80 -6.08 -0.63
CA SER A 67 -17.22 -5.79 0.75
C SER A 67 -16.05 -5.80 1.74
N SER A 68 -15.19 -6.82 1.68
CA SER A 68 -14.04 -6.98 2.58
C SER A 68 -12.87 -6.05 2.25
N ILE A 69 -12.76 -5.60 0.99
CA ILE A 69 -11.65 -4.75 0.57
C ILE A 69 -11.75 -3.33 1.11
N LYS A 70 -12.97 -2.82 1.35
CA LYS A 70 -13.18 -1.51 1.95
C LYS A 70 -12.70 -1.48 3.41
N GLU A 71 -12.99 -2.53 4.14
CA GLU A 71 -12.53 -2.71 5.52
C GLU A 71 -11.00 -2.87 5.56
N SER A 72 -10.45 -3.73 4.71
CA SER A 72 -8.99 -3.94 4.61
C SER A 72 -8.24 -2.66 4.23
N PHE A 73 -8.80 -1.87 3.31
CA PHE A 73 -8.23 -0.58 2.93
C PHE A 73 -8.31 0.43 4.07
N SER A 74 -9.43 0.45 4.80
CA SER A 74 -9.59 1.32 5.98
C SER A 74 -8.60 0.95 7.09
N GLU A 75 -8.38 -0.35 7.32
CA GLU A 75 -7.41 -0.84 8.30
C GLU A 75 -5.97 -0.54 7.89
N LEU A 76 -5.64 -0.65 6.60
CA LEU A 76 -4.35 -0.21 6.05
C LEU A 76 -4.15 1.28 6.31
N MET A 77 -5.15 2.11 5.96
CA MET A 77 -5.07 3.55 6.18
C MET A 77 -4.94 3.87 7.67
N ARG A 78 -5.68 3.18 8.55
CA ARG A 78 -5.55 3.33 10.00
C ARG A 78 -4.16 2.94 10.47
N THR A 79 -3.59 1.83 10.00
CA THR A 79 -2.24 1.40 10.40
C THR A 79 -1.19 2.44 9.99
N LEU A 80 -1.23 2.89 8.73
CA LEU A 80 -0.28 3.85 8.19
C LEU A 80 -0.46 5.28 8.77
N THR A 81 -1.65 5.59 9.32
CA THR A 81 -1.96 6.88 9.93
C THR A 81 -2.00 6.87 11.46
N SER A 82 -2.07 5.72 12.12
CA SER A 82 -2.07 5.61 13.59
C SER A 82 -0.73 6.09 14.17
N ASP A 83 0.36 5.96 13.41
CA ASP A 83 1.64 6.61 13.68
C ASP A 83 1.55 8.16 13.71
N MET A 84 0.45 8.76 13.22
CA MET A 84 0.19 10.20 13.28
C MET A 84 -0.47 10.65 14.58
N GLN A 85 -1.26 9.81 15.27
CA GLN A 85 -2.14 10.27 16.36
C GLN A 85 -1.58 10.09 17.78
N GLN A 86 -0.57 9.25 18.00
CA GLN A 86 0.05 9.10 19.33
C GLN A 86 0.95 10.30 19.75
N LEU A 87 1.12 11.32 18.91
CA LEU A 87 2.00 12.46 19.16
C LEU A 87 1.28 13.78 19.48
N SER A 88 -0.06 13.83 19.51
CA SER A 88 -0.76 15.07 19.93
C SER A 88 -0.71 15.30 21.45
N SER A 89 -0.30 14.31 22.23
CA SER A 89 -0.17 14.37 23.69
C SER A 89 1.27 14.53 24.20
N TYR A 90 2.28 14.61 23.32
CA TYR A 90 3.70 14.71 23.72
C TYR A 90 4.44 15.80 22.92
N GLU A 91 4.08 17.06 23.15
CA GLU A 91 4.86 18.21 22.67
C GLU A 91 6.16 18.42 23.49
N HIS A 92 7.12 17.49 23.46
CA HIS A 92 8.50 17.82 23.89
C HIS A 92 9.59 16.82 23.46
N CYS A 93 9.79 16.58 22.15
CA CYS A 93 11.07 16.08 21.60
C CYS A 93 11.09 16.05 20.05
N GLN A 94 10.71 17.14 19.38
CA GLN A 94 10.60 17.15 17.91
C GLN A 94 11.86 17.67 17.20
N ARG A 95 12.91 16.84 17.11
CA ARG A 95 13.89 16.95 16.00
C ARG A 95 14.30 15.61 15.37
N GLN A 96 14.17 14.48 16.07
CA GLN A 96 14.63 13.19 15.55
C GLN A 96 13.50 12.23 15.10
N HIS A 97 12.25 12.41 15.55
CA HIS A 97 11.11 11.55 15.18
C HIS A 97 10.49 11.82 13.80
N ARG A 98 11.05 12.74 13.01
CA ARG A 98 10.46 13.14 11.72
C ARG A 98 10.77 12.17 10.56
N GLN A 99 11.70 11.22 10.73
CA GLN A 99 12.26 10.44 9.61
C GLN A 99 11.61 9.06 9.37
N ASN A 100 10.68 8.61 10.21
CA ASN A 100 10.02 7.30 10.04
C ASN A 100 8.53 7.40 9.67
N ARG A 101 8.08 8.56 9.18
CA ARG A 101 6.66 8.76 8.81
C ARG A 101 6.41 8.28 7.39
N THR A 102 5.46 7.37 7.22
CA THR A 102 4.97 6.97 5.89
C THR A 102 4.18 8.12 5.26
N SER A 103 4.71 8.70 4.20
CA SER A 103 4.03 9.70 3.38
C SER A 103 3.08 9.00 2.42
N ILE A 104 1.77 9.24 2.57
CA ILE A 104 0.73 8.58 1.78
C ILE A 104 0.13 9.56 0.77
N HIS A 105 0.13 9.18 -0.51
CA HIS A 105 -0.50 9.94 -1.58
C HIS A 105 -1.54 9.08 -2.30
N LEU A 106 -2.80 9.50 -2.24
CA LEU A 106 -3.93 8.83 -2.87
C LEU A 106 -4.50 9.73 -3.98
N THR A 107 -4.60 9.21 -5.21
CA THR A 107 -5.20 9.94 -6.33
C THR A 107 -6.08 9.03 -7.18
N ASN A 108 -7.22 9.54 -7.65
CA ASN A 108 -8.12 8.81 -8.56
C ASN A 108 -8.53 7.42 -8.04
N ILE A 109 -8.75 7.28 -6.73
CA ILE A 109 -9.23 6.02 -6.16
C ILE A 109 -10.76 5.99 -6.33
N PRO A 110 -11.33 4.92 -6.93
CA PRO A 110 -12.77 4.81 -7.05
C PRO A 110 -13.41 4.85 -5.66
N LEU A 111 -14.37 5.77 -5.48
CA LEU A 111 -15.20 5.85 -4.29
C LEU A 111 -15.95 4.51 -4.16
N ILE A 112 -15.64 3.74 -3.11
CA ILE A 112 -16.32 2.49 -2.76
C ILE A 112 -17.47 2.78 -1.78
#